data_AF-A0A955I688-F1
#
_entry.id   AF-A0A955I688-F1
#
_cell.length_a   1.000
_cell.length_b   1.000
_cell.length_c   1.000
_cell.angle_alpha   90.00
_cell.angle_beta   90.00
_cell.angle_gamma   90.00
#
_symmetry.space_group_name_H-M   'P 1'
#
loop_
_entity.id
_entity.type
_entity.pdbx_description
1 polymer ?
#
loop_
_entity_poly.entity_id
_entity_poly.type
_entity_poly.pdbx_seq_one_letter_code
_entity_poly.pdbx_strand_id
1 'polypeptide(L)'
;MQHKRNTPYTPQHNGKVERYHRTLWQNLGEYSIRIDIHEYRLKLKLFTDYYNHKKPHSGLGMFGMTPAERIGYSIIQNSLAYARESEDI
;
A
#
# COMPACT_ATOMS: atom_id res chain seq x y z
N MET A 1 1.33 -17.20 6.55
CA MET A 1 2.06 -15.99 7.00
C MET A 1 2.39 -16.16 8.47
N GLN A 2 3.63 -15.93 8.89
CA GLN A 2 3.98 -15.86 10.31
C GLN A 2 3.89 -14.42 10.79
N HIS A 3 3.26 -14.21 11.94
CA HIS A 3 3.17 -12.88 12.55
C HIS A 3 4.57 -12.45 13.05
N LYS A 4 5.00 -11.25 12.65
CA LYS A 4 6.27 -10.64 13.09
C LYS A 4 5.98 -9.30 13.77
N ARG A 5 6.72 -9.00 14.84
CA ARG A 5 6.68 -7.71 15.53
C ARG A 5 7.94 -6.92 15.22
N ASN A 6 7.80 -5.61 15.09
CA ASN A 6 8.94 -4.70 15.04
C ASN A 6 9.59 -4.63 16.42
N THR A 7 10.91 -4.51 16.46
CA THR A 7 11.68 -4.33 17.71
C THR A 7 11.26 -3.03 18.39
N PRO A 8 11.16 -2.96 19.73
CA PRO A 8 10.90 -1.71 20.43
C PRO A 8 11.84 -0.57 20.01
N TYR A 9 11.35 0.67 20.02
CA TYR A 9 12.11 1.89 19.69
C TYR A 9 12.70 1.94 18.27
N THR A 10 12.09 1.25 17.30
CA THR A 10 12.53 1.26 15.89
C THR A 10 11.46 1.84 14.94
N PRO A 11 11.14 3.15 15.05
CA PRO A 11 10.09 3.79 14.24
C PRO A 11 10.37 3.74 12.74
N GLN A 12 11.63 3.59 12.32
CA GLN A 12 12.03 3.53 10.92
C GLN A 12 11.39 2.36 10.17
N HIS A 13 11.06 1.27 10.86
CA HIS A 13 10.36 0.11 10.28
C HIS A 13 8.91 0.39 9.91
N ASN A 14 8.31 1.45 10.49
CA ASN A 14 6.92 1.83 10.25
C ASN A 14 6.75 2.81 9.07
N GLY A 15 7.84 3.20 8.40
CA GLY A 15 7.79 4.28 7.41
C GLY A 15 6.75 4.09 6.28
N LYS A 16 6.49 2.84 5.86
CA LYS A 16 5.45 2.55 4.85
C LYS A 16 4.04 2.87 5.36
N VAL A 17 3.69 2.39 6.56
CA VAL A 17 2.36 2.62 7.15
C VAL A 17 2.18 4.10 7.52
N GLU A 18 3.22 4.72 8.06
CA GLU A 18 3.20 6.15 8.39
C GLU A 18 3.02 7.02 7.15
N ARG A 19 3.71 6.70 6.03
CA ARG A 19 3.54 7.42 4.76
C ARG A 19 2.14 7.28 4.19
N TYR A 20 1.54 6.08 4.28
CA TYR A 20 0.15 5.86 3.89
C TYR A 20 -0.80 6.71 4.72
N HIS A 21 -0.72 6.63 6.05
CA HIS A 21 -1.55 7.42 6.96
C HIS A 21 -1.41 8.92 6.70
N ARG A 22 -0.19 9.44 6.56
CA ARG A 22 0.02 10.87 6.24
C ARG A 22 -0.73 11.28 4.97
N THR A 23 -0.64 10.48 3.91
CA THR A 23 -1.31 10.77 2.63
C THR A 23 -2.83 10.70 2.77
N LEU A 24 -3.33 9.72 3.52
CA LEU A 24 -4.74 9.56 3.85
C LEU A 24 -5.27 10.81 4.56
N TRP A 25 -4.61 11.25 5.64
CA TRP A 25 -5.00 12.43 6.40
C TRP A 25 -4.99 13.71 5.55
N GLN A 26 -3.98 13.89 4.70
CA GLN A 26 -3.91 15.02 3.77
C GLN A 26 -5.05 15.03 2.75
N ASN A 27 -5.55 13.86 2.33
CA ASN A 27 -6.64 13.76 1.36
C ASN A 27 -8.04 13.85 1.99
N LEU A 28 -8.22 13.32 3.20
CA LEU A 28 -9.49 13.40 3.93
C LEU A 28 -9.70 14.75 4.64
N GLY A 29 -8.64 15.55 4.77
CA GLY A 29 -8.62 16.81 5.49
C GLY A 29 -8.30 16.59 6.97
N GLU A 30 -7.24 17.25 7.47
CA GLU A 30 -6.75 17.13 8.86
C GLU A 30 -7.81 17.51 9.93
N TYR A 31 -8.89 18.19 9.57
CA TYR A 31 -9.81 18.86 10.52
C TYR A 31 -11.29 18.63 10.25
N SER A 32 -11.70 17.44 9.80
CA SER A 32 -13.11 17.09 9.70
C SER A 32 -13.71 16.75 11.08
N ILE A 33 -13.74 17.70 12.01
CA ILE A 33 -14.21 17.48 13.39
C ILE A 33 -15.75 17.23 13.42
N ARG A 34 -16.44 17.30 12.27
CA ARG A 34 -17.90 17.19 12.14
C ARG A 34 -18.39 16.37 10.94
N ILE A 35 -17.68 15.33 10.52
CA ILE A 35 -18.19 14.42 9.48
C ILE A 35 -18.99 13.28 10.09
N ASP A 36 -20.10 12.96 9.44
CA ASP A 36 -20.88 11.76 9.75
C ASP A 36 -20.06 10.48 9.46
N ILE A 37 -20.32 9.41 10.21
CA ILE A 37 -19.58 8.15 10.07
C ILE A 37 -19.78 7.50 8.70
N HIS A 38 -20.96 7.63 8.09
CA HIS A 38 -21.22 7.08 6.75
C HIS A 38 -20.44 7.86 5.70
N GLU A 39 -20.40 9.19 5.84
CA GLU A 39 -19.60 10.05 4.97
C GLU A 39 -18.10 9.73 5.08
N TYR A 40 -17.58 9.53 6.30
CA TYR A 40 -16.19 9.14 6.51
C TYR A 40 -15.87 7.80 5.84
N ARG A 41 -16.74 6.79 6.01
CA ARG A 41 -16.55 5.47 5.38
C ARG A 41 -16.56 5.56 3.86
N LEU A 42 -17.44 6.39 3.28
CA LEU A 42 -17.46 6.63 1.84
C LEU A 42 -16.17 7.30 1.37
N LYS A 43 -15.73 8.38 2.04
CA LYS A 43 -14.49 9.07 1.70
C LYS A 43 -13.26 8.17 1.82
N LEU A 44 -13.20 7.37 2.89
CA LEU A 44 -12.13 6.38 3.08
C LEU A 44 -12.10 5.37 1.93
N LYS A 45 -13.26 4.80 1.56
CA LYS A 45 -13.35 3.86 0.43
C LYS A 45 -12.88 4.51 -0.86
N LEU A 46 -13.39 5.70 -1.18
CA LEU A 46 -13.01 6.45 -2.38
C LEU A 46 -11.51 6.74 -2.43
N PHE A 47 -10.93 7.12 -1.28
CA PHE A 47 -9.49 7.34 -1.18
C PHE A 47 -8.70 6.04 -1.39
N THR A 48 -9.09 4.94 -0.74
CA THR A 48 -8.40 3.65 -0.87
C THR A 48 -8.44 3.15 -2.31
N ASP A 49 -9.59 3.25 -2.98
CA ASP A 49 -9.74 2.87 -4.39
C ASP A 49 -8.83 3.74 -5.29
N TYR A 50 -8.83 5.06 -5.06
CA TYR A 50 -7.95 5.99 -5.78
C TYR A 50 -6.46 5.68 -5.55
N TYR A 51 -6.05 5.51 -4.29
CA TYR A 51 -4.65 5.28 -3.90
C TYR A 51 -4.12 3.97 -4.49
N ASN A 52 -4.92 2.91 -4.47
CA ASN A 52 -4.49 1.58 -4.89
C ASN A 52 -4.56 1.36 -6.41
N HIS A 53 -5.47 2.02 -7.13
CA HIS A 53 -5.76 1.71 -8.53
C HIS A 53 -5.60 2.87 -9.51
N LYS A 54 -5.49 4.12 -9.04
CA LYS A 54 -5.42 5.29 -9.94
C LYS A 54 -4.19 6.15 -9.72
N LYS A 55 -3.70 6.24 -8.48
CA LYS A 55 -2.57 7.09 -8.13
C LYS A 55 -1.24 6.41 -8.51
N PRO A 56 -0.46 6.97 -9.46
CA PRO A 56 0.89 6.48 -9.71
C PRO A 56 1.82 6.77 -8.53
N HIS A 57 2.75 5.87 -8.26
CA HIS A 57 3.70 5.99 -7.16
C HIS A 57 5.15 5.97 -7.66
N SER A 58 5.93 6.97 -7.26
CA SER A 58 7.36 7.10 -7.59
C SER A 58 8.29 6.60 -6.49
N GLY A 59 7.75 5.93 -5.46
CA GLY A 59 8.56 5.34 -4.39
C GLY A 59 9.50 4.25 -4.89
N LEU A 60 10.46 3.86 -4.04
CA LEU A 60 11.47 2.86 -4.39
C LEU A 60 10.83 1.58 -4.94
N GLY A 61 11.25 1.19 -6.15
CA GLY A 61 10.79 -0.02 -6.82
C GLY A 61 9.33 0.01 -7.28
N MET A 62 8.65 1.15 -7.28
CA MET A 62 7.28 1.29 -7.80
C MET A 62 7.22 1.54 -9.30
N PHE A 63 8.27 2.10 -9.91
CA PHE A 63 8.34 2.36 -11.37
C PHE A 63 7.14 3.13 -11.94
N GLY A 64 6.55 4.05 -11.16
CA GLY A 64 5.37 4.81 -11.58
C GLY A 64 4.06 4.01 -11.52
N MET A 65 4.10 2.73 -11.17
CA MET A 65 2.91 1.88 -11.05
C MET A 65 2.06 2.26 -9.85
N THR A 66 0.79 1.90 -9.91
CA THR A 66 -0.11 1.86 -8.77
C THR A 66 0.25 0.67 -7.86
N PRO A 67 -0.14 0.70 -6.56
CA PRO A 67 0.07 -0.43 -5.65
C PRO A 67 -0.51 -1.75 -6.19
N ALA A 68 -1.71 -1.72 -6.77
CA ALA A 68 -2.34 -2.92 -7.33
C ALA A 68 -1.55 -3.50 -8.50
N GLU A 69 -1.11 -2.65 -9.45
CA GLU A 69 -0.26 -3.08 -10.56
C GLU A 69 1.06 -3.66 -10.08
N ARG A 70 1.69 -3.02 -9.08
CA ARG A 70 2.97 -3.48 -8.55
C ARG A 70 2.87 -4.86 -7.90
N ILE A 71 1.78 -5.12 -7.17
CA ILE A 71 1.49 -6.43 -6.58
C ILE A 71 1.25 -7.45 -7.69
N GLY A 72 0.43 -7.13 -8.69
CA GLY A 72 0.18 -8.00 -9.84
C GLY A 72 1.48 -8.40 -10.56
N TYR A 73 2.35 -7.43 -10.85
CA TYR A 73 3.67 -7.68 -11.42
C TYR A 73 4.51 -8.60 -10.53
N SER A 74 4.56 -8.35 -9.22
CA SER A 74 5.34 -9.18 -8.28
C SER A 74 4.86 -10.62 -8.21
N ILE A 75 3.54 -10.84 -8.28
CA ILE A 75 2.97 -12.20 -8.26
C ILE A 75 3.41 -12.96 -9.51
N ILE A 76 3.30 -12.33 -10.69
CA ILE A 76 3.69 -12.93 -11.97
C ILE A 76 5.19 -13.23 -11.99
N GLN A 77 6.05 -12.31 -11.55
CA GLN A 77 7.49 -12.54 -11.52
C GLN A 77 7.87 -13.69 -10.58
N ASN A 78 7.26 -13.75 -9.40
CA ASN A 78 7.50 -14.85 -8.48
C ASN A 78 7.06 -16.19 -9.08
N SER A 79 5.87 -16.26 -9.70
CA SER A 79 5.41 -17.51 -10.34
C SER A 79 6.32 -17.97 -11.48
N LEU A 80 6.85 -17.03 -12.27
CA LEU A 80 7.79 -17.34 -13.36
C LEU A 80 9.16 -17.81 -12.83
N ALA A 81 9.63 -17.26 -11.71
CA ALA A 81 10.87 -17.70 -11.07
C ALA A 81 10.76 -19.15 -10.61
N TYR A 82 9.67 -19.51 -9.92
CA TYR A 82 9.42 -20.90 -9.51
C TYR A 82 9.32 -21.87 -10.69
N ALA A 83 8.70 -21.45 -11.80
CA ALA A 83 8.60 -22.29 -13.00
C ALA A 83 9.97 -22.59 -13.62
N ARG A 84 10.85 -21.58 -13.71
CA ARG A 84 12.22 -21.77 -14.24
C ARG A 84 13.06 -22.67 -13.34
N GLU A 85 13.01 -22.46 -12.03
CA GLU A 85 13.74 -23.31 -11.06
C GLU A 85 13.28 -24.77 -11.08
N SER A 86 12.02 -25.04 -11.44
CA SER A 86 11.51 -26.41 -11.60
C SER A 86 11.87 -27.08 -12.92
N GLU A 87 12.23 -26.32 -13.96
CA GLU A 87 12.69 -26.84 -15.25
C GLU A 87 14.19 -27.14 -15.27
N ASP A 88 14.95 -26.55 -14.33
CA ASP A 88 16.40 -26.74 -14.16
C ASP A 88 16.77 -27.90 -13.18
N ILE A 89 15.80 -28.73 -12.77
CA ILE A 89 15.98 -29.94 -11.93
C ILE A 89 15.70 -31.22 -12.72
#